data_AF-A0A9P7AD43-F1
#
_entry.id   AF-A0A9P7AD43-F1
#
_cell.length_a   1.000
_cell.length_b   1.000
_cell.length_c   1.000
_cell.angle_alpha   90.00
_cell.angle_beta   90.00
_cell.angle_gamma   90.00
#
_symmetry.space_group_name_H-M   'P 1'
#
loop_
_entity.id
_entity.type
_entity.pdbx_description
1 polymer ?
#
loop_
_entity_poly.entity_id
_entity_poly.type
_entity_poly.pdbx_seq_one_letter_code
_entity_poly.pdbx_strand_id
1 'polypeptide(L)'
;SIYPPTSFLNPLATPIVPNSQNILDSVLKTKSNILPVVSSFLEQWAFSPSAVDVLKTLEYVIYGGGPLAPKAGNTLVNAGV
;
A
#
# COMPACT_ATOMS: atom_id res chain seq x y z
N SER A 1 13.76 11.48 -4.07
CA SER A 1 12.37 11.29 -3.60
C SER A 1 11.55 10.75 -4.76
N ILE A 2 10.72 9.72 -4.57
CA ILE A 2 9.80 9.20 -5.62
C ILE A 2 8.64 10.16 -5.91
N TYR A 3 8.32 11.04 -4.97
CA TYR A 3 7.35 12.13 -5.13
C TYR A 3 8.04 13.44 -4.70
N PRO A 4 8.65 14.19 -5.63
CA PRO A 4 9.21 15.50 -5.32
C PRO A 4 8.10 16.53 -5.01
N PRO A 5 8.38 17.60 -4.24
CA PRO A 5 7.43 18.68 -4.02
C PRO A 5 6.96 19.30 -5.33
N THR A 6 5.68 19.14 -5.67
CA THR A 6 5.11 19.62 -6.94
C THR A 6 5.04 21.14 -7.01
N SER A 7 4.91 21.80 -5.86
CA SER A 7 4.88 23.26 -5.73
C SER A 7 6.15 23.95 -6.22
N PHE A 8 7.29 23.23 -6.24
CA PHE A 8 8.56 23.77 -6.76
C PHE A 8 8.51 24.03 -8.27
N LEU A 9 7.75 23.22 -9.01
CA LEU A 9 7.59 23.35 -10.47
C LEU A 9 6.38 24.22 -10.84
N ASN A 10 5.29 24.06 -10.10
CA ASN A 10 4.06 24.82 -10.28
C ASN A 10 3.38 25.03 -8.91
N PRO A 11 3.29 26.27 -8.39
CA PRO A 11 2.70 26.56 -7.08
C PRO A 11 1.26 26.08 -6.90
N LEU A 12 0.52 25.87 -7.99
CA LEU A 12 -0.87 25.39 -7.97
C LEU A 12 -1.01 23.87 -8.18
N ALA A 13 0.09 23.15 -8.42
CA ALA A 13 0.05 21.72 -8.66
C ALA A 13 -0.19 20.94 -7.36
N THR A 14 -1.22 20.10 -7.35
CA THR A 14 -1.53 19.23 -6.22
C THR A 14 -0.49 18.12 -6.05
N PRO A 15 -0.22 17.68 -4.81
CA PRO A 15 0.61 16.51 -4.58
C PRO A 15 -0.09 15.25 -5.09
N ILE A 16 0.71 14.23 -5.39
CA ILE A 16 0.18 12.92 -5.74
C ILE A 16 -0.46 12.30 -4.50
N VAL A 17 -1.76 12.03 -4.58
CA VAL A 17 -2.53 11.43 -3.49
C VAL A 17 -2.24 9.92 -3.44
N PRO A 18 -1.90 9.35 -2.26
CA PRO A 18 -1.72 7.92 -2.11
C PRO A 18 -3.00 7.14 -2.46
N ASN A 19 -2.83 6.02 -3.17
CA ASN A 19 -3.91 5.08 -3.50
C ASN A 19 -3.38 3.64 -3.48
N SER A 20 -4.29 2.68 -3.67
CA SER A 20 -3.96 1.26 -3.59
C SER A 20 -2.96 0.78 -4.65
N GLN A 21 -2.81 1.46 -5.78
CA GLN A 21 -1.79 1.08 -6.78
C GLN A 21 -0.45 1.75 -6.50
N ASN A 22 -0.44 3.08 -6.33
CA ASN A 22 0.80 3.83 -6.28
C ASN A 22 1.61 3.58 -5.00
N ILE A 23 0.97 3.07 -3.94
CA ILE A 23 1.65 2.63 -2.72
C ILE A 23 2.49 1.38 -2.99
N LEU A 24 1.94 0.38 -3.68
CA LEU A 24 2.68 -0.85 -4.02
C LEU A 24 3.81 -0.56 -5.01
N ASP A 25 3.57 0.32 -5.99
CA ASP A 25 4.63 0.79 -6.88
C ASP A 25 5.76 1.48 -6.11
N SER A 26 5.40 2.23 -5.06
CA SER A 26 6.37 2.91 -4.20
C SER A 26 7.20 1.89 -3.42
N VAL A 27 6.56 0.88 -2.82
CA VAL A 27 7.22 -0.23 -2.12
C VAL A 27 8.28 -0.90 -3.00
N LEU A 28 7.92 -1.24 -4.24
CA LEU A 28 8.83 -1.88 -5.19
C LEU A 28 10.01 -0.97 -5.57
N LYS A 29 9.74 0.32 -5.80
CA LYS A 29 10.78 1.30 -6.18
C LYS A 29 11.74 1.64 -5.04
N THR A 30 11.24 1.71 -3.81
CA THR A 30 12.05 2.02 -2.63
C THR A 30 12.70 0.79 -2.02
N LYS A 31 12.27 -0.41 -2.41
CA LYS A 31 12.66 -1.69 -1.79
C LYS A 31 12.37 -1.71 -0.30
N SER A 32 11.28 -1.08 0.10
CA SER A 32 10.82 -1.11 1.49
C SER A 32 10.37 -2.53 1.85
N ASN A 33 10.69 -2.99 3.06
CA ASN A 33 10.26 -4.27 3.61
C ASN A 33 9.15 -4.12 4.67
N ILE A 34 8.77 -2.90 5.02
CA ILE A 34 7.70 -2.60 5.98
C ILE A 34 6.71 -1.63 5.34
N LEU A 35 5.42 -1.93 5.46
CA LEU A 35 4.34 -1.12 4.91
C LEU A 35 3.25 -0.85 5.97
N PRO A 36 3.22 0.36 6.57
CA PRO A 36 2.05 0.85 7.29
C PRO A 36 1.02 1.39 6.29
N VAL A 37 -0.24 0.96 6.41
CA VAL A 37 -1.31 1.31 5.45
C VAL A 37 -2.69 1.43 6.12
N VAL A 38 -3.64 2.07 5.44
CA VAL A 38 -5.04 2.07 5.88
C VAL A 38 -5.71 0.72 5.59
N SER A 39 -6.60 0.29 6.48
CA SER A 39 -7.29 -1.02 6.38
C SER A 39 -8.03 -1.20 5.06
N SER A 40 -8.63 -0.13 4.51
CA SER A 40 -9.37 -0.18 3.25
C SER A 40 -8.53 -0.59 2.04
N PHE A 41 -7.22 -0.33 2.03
CA PHE A 41 -6.36 -0.78 0.94
C PHE A 41 -6.06 -2.28 1.05
N LEU A 42 -5.91 -2.82 2.26
CA LEU A 42 -5.78 -4.27 2.45
C LEU A 42 -7.04 -5.02 2.01
N GLU A 43 -8.22 -4.46 2.22
CA GLU A 43 -9.48 -5.04 1.73
C GLU A 43 -9.52 -5.11 0.20
N GLN A 44 -8.99 -4.11 -0.50
CA GLN A 44 -8.86 -4.12 -1.95
C GLN A 44 -7.80 -5.13 -2.41
N TRP A 45 -6.64 -5.16 -1.75
CA TRP A 45 -5.52 -6.02 -2.13
C TRP A 45 -5.75 -7.50 -1.83
N ALA A 46 -6.56 -7.84 -0.82
CA ALA A 46 -6.89 -9.21 -0.47
C ALA A 46 -7.47 -10.03 -1.64
N PHE A 47 -8.05 -9.37 -2.63
CA PHE A 47 -8.65 -10.01 -3.81
C PHE A 47 -7.88 -9.71 -5.12
N SER A 48 -6.69 -9.12 -5.03
CA SER A 48 -5.82 -8.84 -6.16
C SER A 48 -4.56 -9.70 -6.08
N PRO A 49 -4.42 -10.74 -6.93
CA PRO A 49 -3.26 -11.63 -6.89
C PRO A 49 -1.91 -10.88 -7.02
N SER A 50 -1.84 -9.89 -7.90
CA SER A 50 -0.62 -9.09 -8.09
C SER A 50 -0.27 -8.24 -6.86
N ALA A 51 -1.27 -7.73 -6.14
CA ALA A 51 -1.03 -7.01 -4.91
C ALA A 51 -0.54 -7.94 -3.80
N VAL A 52 -1.18 -9.11 -3.67
CA VAL A 52 -0.77 -10.15 -2.72
C VAL A 52 0.68 -10.56 -2.97
N ASP A 53 1.08 -10.77 -4.22
CA ASP A 53 2.47 -11.13 -4.56
C ASP A 53 3.46 -10.07 -4.06
N VAL A 54 3.14 -8.78 -4.16
CA VAL A 54 3.98 -7.71 -3.60
C VAL A 54 3.98 -7.77 -2.07
N LEU A 55 2.81 -7.90 -1.44
CA LEU A 55 2.69 -7.92 0.02
C LEU A 55 3.48 -9.08 0.65
N LYS A 56 3.52 -10.25 0.00
CA LYS A 56 4.31 -11.42 0.46
C LYS A 56 5.82 -11.19 0.48
N THR A 57 6.32 -10.16 -0.20
CA THR A 57 7.75 -9.81 -0.17
C THR A 57 8.13 -8.97 1.05
N LEU A 58 7.13 -8.48 1.80
CA LEU A 58 7.33 -7.62 2.95
C LEU A 58 7.53 -8.45 4.22
N GLU A 59 8.31 -7.91 5.15
CA GLU A 59 8.51 -8.49 6.48
C GLU A 59 7.35 -8.12 7.41
N TYR A 60 6.82 -6.90 7.28
CA TYR A 60 5.68 -6.42 8.05
C TYR A 60 4.70 -5.61 7.21
N VAL A 61 3.44 -6.04 7.24
CA VAL A 61 2.30 -5.26 6.77
C VAL A 61 1.48 -4.83 7.98
N ILE A 62 1.46 -3.53 8.26
CA ILE A 62 0.82 -2.96 9.44
C ILE A 62 -0.38 -2.13 8.97
N TYR A 63 -1.52 -2.21 9.67
CA TYR A 63 -2.71 -1.45 9.30
C TYR A 63 -3.32 -0.63 10.43
N GLY A 64 -4.06 0.41 10.05
CA GLY A 64 -4.77 1.28 10.99
C GLY A 64 -5.79 2.21 10.33
N GLY A 65 -6.30 3.16 11.10
CA GLY A 65 -7.35 4.10 10.67
C GLY A 65 -8.79 3.57 10.80
N GLY A 66 -8.96 2.25 10.96
CA GLY A 66 -10.23 1.57 11.19
C GLY A 66 -10.04 0.06 11.30
N PRO A 67 -11.09 -0.71 11.63
CA PRO A 67 -10.99 -2.18 11.66
C PRO A 67 -10.73 -2.74 10.25
N LEU A 68 -10.03 -3.87 10.18
CA LEU A 68 -9.91 -4.67 8.96
C LEU A 68 -10.99 -5.76 8.98
N ALA A 69 -11.74 -5.92 7.89
CA ALA A 69 -12.71 -7.01 7.79
C ALA A 69 -12.01 -8.38 7.99
N PRO A 70 -12.48 -9.24 8.92
CA PRO A 70 -11.85 -10.54 9.18
C PRO A 70 -11.69 -11.41 7.94
N LYS A 71 -12.66 -11.34 7.01
CA LYS A 71 -12.56 -12.05 5.72
C LYS A 71 -11.34 -11.61 4.91
N ALA A 72 -11.07 -10.31 4.80
CA ALA A 72 -9.94 -9.80 4.04
C ALA A 72 -8.62 -10.15 4.73
N GLY A 73 -8.54 -9.94 6.06
CA GLY A 73 -7.36 -10.32 6.85
C GLY A 73 -7.03 -11.80 6.75
N ASN A 74 -8.02 -12.68 6.94
CA ASN A 74 -7.83 -14.13 6.81
C ASN A 74 -7.39 -14.53 5.40
N THR A 75 -7.95 -13.92 4.35
CA THR A 75 -7.51 -14.17 2.97
C THR A 75 -6.03 -13.85 2.76
N LEU A 76 -5.57 -12.69 3.28
CA LEU A 76 -4.17 -12.28 3.19
C LEU A 76 -3.24 -13.24 3.94
N VAL A 77 -3.57 -13.53 5.21
CA VAL A 77 -2.79 -14.47 6.05
C VAL A 77 -2.71 -15.86 5.41
N ASN A 78 -3.83 -16.38 4.90
CA ASN A 78 -3.87 -17.68 4.23
C ASN A 78 -3.08 -17.71 2.92
N ALA A 79 -2.89 -16.56 2.26
CA ALA A 79 -2.06 -16.44 1.07
C ALA A 79 -0.55 -16.35 1.39
N GLY A 80 -0.18 -16.21 2.67
CA GLY A 80 1.19 -16.09 3.15
C GLY A 80 1.73 -14.66 3.20
N VAL A 81 0.84 -13.68 3.35
CA VAL A 81 1.16 -12.27 3.69
C VAL A 81 1.27 -12.13 5.21
#